data_AF-A0A8D1APY6-F1
#
_entry.id   AF-A0A8D1APY6-F1
#
_cell.length_a   1.000
_cell.length_b   1.000
_cell.length_c   1.000
_cell.angle_alpha   90.00
_cell.angle_beta   90.00
_cell.angle_gamma   90.00
#
_symmetry.space_group_name_H-M   'P 1'
#
loop_
_entity.id
_entity.type
_entity.pdbx_description
1 polymer ?
#
loop_
_entity_poly.entity_id
_entity_poly.type
_entity_poly.pdbx_seq_one_letter_code
_entity_poly.pdbx_strand_id
1 'polypeptide(L)'
;MSSSRLNMNNNVPESMSANGRFPLPSPAPLPFSSANQLVSAVVHLVDRAPGTLLPTDQSSSRPAELPPAFCLEPPYTGPCKARMIKYFYNIRSRSCEEFIYGGCEAKKNNFEAMEDCMRTCGSWRDFCGPVLPRDAED
;
A
#
# COMPACT_ATOMS: atom_id res chain seq x y z
N MET A 1 24.23 39.59 39.09
CA MET A 1 24.98 38.32 39.21
C MET A 1 23.99 37.20 38.89
N SER A 2 24.11 36.34 37.88
CA SER A 2 24.92 36.26 36.67
C SER A 2 24.08 35.39 35.74
N SER A 3 23.89 35.85 34.50
CA SER A 3 23.33 35.02 33.43
C SER A 3 24.35 33.96 33.05
N SER A 4 24.15 32.72 33.49
CA SER A 4 24.98 31.60 33.02
C SER A 4 24.44 31.11 31.68
N ARG A 5 25.07 31.59 30.61
CA ARG A 5 24.95 31.05 29.25
C ARG A 5 25.47 29.61 29.26
N LEU A 6 24.63 28.63 28.93
CA LEU A 6 25.13 27.30 28.57
C LEU A 6 25.67 27.36 27.14
N ASN A 7 26.98 27.24 27.05
CA ASN A 7 27.75 27.14 25.82
C ASN A 7 27.73 25.67 25.35
N MET A 8 26.82 25.31 24.44
CA MET A 8 26.91 24.04 23.71
C MET A 8 27.89 24.23 22.55
N ASN A 9 29.18 24.06 22.86
CA ASN A 9 30.20 23.83 21.83
C ASN A 9 29.84 22.56 21.06
N ASN A 10 29.42 22.75 19.81
CA ASN A 10 29.37 21.70 18.79
C ASN A 10 30.76 21.10 18.63
N ASN A 11 30.93 19.88 19.12
CA ASN A 11 32.10 19.07 18.86
C ASN A 11 31.60 17.78 18.21
N VAL A 12 31.61 17.78 16.87
CA VAL A 12 31.37 16.61 16.04
C VAL A 12 32.72 15.92 15.86
N PRO A 13 32.95 14.70 16.37
CA PRO A 13 34.10 13.92 15.96
C PRO A 13 33.86 13.38 14.55
N GLU A 14 34.49 14.01 13.57
CA GLU A 14 34.67 13.44 12.23
C GLU A 14 35.59 12.22 12.26
N SER A 15 35.31 11.31 11.32
CA SER A 15 36.19 10.27 10.77
C SER A 15 36.36 8.97 11.56
N MET A 16 35.55 7.97 11.20
CA MET A 16 36.08 6.64 10.88
C MET A 16 35.39 6.08 9.63
N SER A 17 36.22 5.95 8.60
CA SER A 17 35.96 5.42 7.27
C SER A 17 35.43 3.99 7.33
N ALA A 18 34.16 3.77 6.96
CA ALA A 18 33.62 2.44 6.71
C ALA A 18 33.52 2.19 5.20
N ASN A 19 34.65 2.20 4.50
CA ASN A 19 34.75 1.64 3.15
C ASN A 19 34.88 0.10 3.23
N GLY A 20 33.85 -0.54 3.78
CA GLY A 20 33.68 -2.00 3.76
C GLY A 20 32.65 -2.36 2.71
N ARG A 21 33.08 -2.49 1.45
CA ARG A 21 32.23 -2.97 0.36
C ARG A 21 32.14 -4.49 0.48
N PHE A 22 31.21 -4.97 1.32
CA PHE A 22 30.87 -6.38 1.39
C PHE A 22 30.20 -6.79 0.06
N PRO A 23 30.67 -7.85 -0.61
CA PRO A 23 29.98 -8.37 -1.80
C PRO A 23 28.62 -8.92 -1.38
N LEU A 24 27.54 -8.43 -2.03
CA LEU A 24 26.22 -9.03 -1.89
C LEU A 24 26.27 -10.46 -2.45
N PRO A 25 25.65 -11.45 -1.78
CA PRO A 25 25.49 -12.77 -2.38
C PRO A 25 24.55 -12.66 -3.59
N SER A 26 25.01 -13.11 -4.77
CA SER A 26 24.18 -13.23 -5.97
C SER A 26 22.97 -14.13 -5.70
N PRO A 27 21.75 -13.78 -6.15
CA PRO A 27 20.61 -14.67 -6.04
C PRO A 27 20.85 -15.91 -6.93
N ALA A 28 20.77 -17.09 -6.32
CA ALA A 28 20.71 -18.35 -7.06
C ALA A 28 19.38 -18.40 -7.85
N PRO A 29 19.37 -18.91 -9.09
CA PRO A 29 18.13 -19.11 -9.83
C PRO A 29 17.27 -20.17 -9.11
N LEU A 30 16.00 -19.85 -8.87
CA LEU A 30 15.03 -20.85 -8.44
C LEU A 30 14.76 -21.83 -9.59
N PRO A 31 14.69 -23.14 -9.34
CA PRO A 31 14.27 -24.09 -10.36
C PRO A 31 12.77 -23.85 -10.67
N PHE A 32 12.47 -23.52 -11.93
CA PHE A 32 11.11 -23.59 -12.43
C PHE A 32 10.66 -25.06 -12.37
N SER A 33 9.87 -25.40 -11.36
CA SER A 33 9.19 -26.69 -11.25
C SER A 33 8.04 -26.71 -12.26
N SER A 34 8.37 -26.94 -13.53
CA SER A 34 7.39 -27.32 -14.56
C SER A 34 7.25 -28.83 -14.55
N ALA A 35 6.59 -29.35 -13.51
CA ALA A 35 6.17 -30.74 -13.46
C ALA A 35 4.66 -30.79 -13.23
N ASN A 36 3.90 -30.71 -14.32
CA ASN A 36 2.66 -31.47 -14.45
C ASN A 36 2.29 -31.59 -15.93
N GLN A 37 2.89 -32.59 -16.55
CA GLN A 37 2.49 -33.08 -17.86
C GLN A 37 1.71 -34.36 -17.63
N LEU A 38 0.38 -34.27 -17.59
CA LEU A 38 -0.53 -35.37 -17.92
C LEU A 38 -1.80 -34.76 -18.52
N VAL A 39 -1.77 -34.51 -19.83
CA VAL A 39 -2.99 -34.36 -20.64
C VAL A 39 -3.67 -35.73 -20.71
N SER A 40 -4.46 -36.04 -19.69
CA SER A 40 -5.30 -37.24 -19.73
C SER A 40 -6.53 -36.93 -20.57
N ALA A 41 -6.59 -37.66 -21.68
CA ALA A 41 -7.77 -37.86 -22.49
C ALA A 41 -8.99 -38.32 -21.66
N VAL A 42 -10.15 -38.20 -22.32
CA VAL A 42 -11.50 -38.69 -22.00
C VAL A 42 -12.33 -37.93 -20.97
N VAL A 43 -13.00 -36.86 -21.44
CA VAL A 43 -14.36 -36.53 -21.01
C VAL A 43 -15.21 -36.19 -22.25
N HIS A 44 -15.83 -37.26 -22.76
CA HIS A 44 -17.18 -37.40 -23.35
C HIS A 44 -17.62 -36.55 -24.56
N LEU A 45 -17.76 -37.26 -25.69
CA LEU A 45 -18.80 -37.01 -26.69
C LEU A 45 -20.18 -37.19 -26.02
N VAL A 46 -20.84 -36.11 -25.62
CA VAL A 46 -22.29 -36.12 -25.40
C VAL A 46 -22.91 -34.87 -26.01
N ASP A 47 -24.03 -35.11 -26.66
CA ASP A 47 -24.75 -34.29 -27.62
C ASP A 47 -24.98 -32.81 -27.30
N ARG A 48 -25.03 -32.07 -28.40
CA ARG A 48 -25.47 -30.69 -28.54
C ARG A 48 -26.96 -30.57 -28.18
N ALA A 49 -27.27 -30.02 -27.01
CA ALA A 49 -28.59 -29.48 -26.68
C ALA A 49 -28.52 -27.95 -26.49
N PRO A 50 -29.52 -27.18 -26.96
CA PRO A 50 -29.59 -25.74 -26.80
C PRO A 50 -30.11 -25.43 -25.40
N GLY A 51 -29.30 -24.76 -24.60
CA GLY A 51 -29.65 -24.40 -23.24
C GLY A 51 -28.55 -23.53 -22.69
N THR A 52 -28.66 -22.24 -22.95
CA THR A 52 -27.69 -21.20 -22.59
C THR A 52 -27.59 -21.12 -21.06
N LEU A 53 -26.72 -21.91 -20.45
CA LEU A 53 -26.07 -21.50 -19.22
C LEU A 53 -24.88 -20.65 -19.64
N LEU A 54 -25.06 -19.34 -19.49
CA LEU A 54 -24.02 -18.33 -19.64
C LEU A 54 -22.76 -18.82 -18.90
N PRO A 55 -21.63 -19.01 -19.59
CA PRO A 55 -20.35 -18.93 -18.93
C PRO A 55 -20.27 -17.53 -18.33
N THR A 56 -20.21 -17.42 -17.00
CA THR A 56 -19.93 -16.15 -16.35
C THR A 56 -18.64 -15.61 -16.93
N ASP A 57 -18.77 -14.51 -17.66
CA ASP A 57 -17.73 -13.79 -18.37
C ASP A 57 -16.47 -13.66 -17.50
N GLN A 58 -15.43 -14.43 -17.81
CA GLN A 58 -14.05 -14.08 -17.48
C GLN A 58 -13.58 -13.06 -18.51
N SER A 59 -14.15 -11.85 -18.49
CA SER A 59 -13.58 -10.69 -19.15
C SER A 59 -14.13 -9.39 -18.56
N SER A 60 -13.26 -8.73 -17.80
CA SER A 60 -12.98 -7.31 -18.02
C SER A 60 -14.18 -6.35 -18.14
N SER A 61 -14.97 -6.24 -17.07
CA SER A 61 -15.53 -4.95 -16.69
C SER A 61 -15.50 -4.85 -15.17
N ARG A 62 -14.35 -4.42 -14.64
CA ARG A 62 -14.27 -3.98 -13.24
C ARG A 62 -15.35 -2.92 -13.07
N PRO A 63 -16.36 -3.11 -12.18
CA PRO A 63 -17.09 -1.98 -11.65
C PRO A 63 -16.04 -0.98 -11.18
N ALA A 64 -16.23 0.32 -11.45
CA ALA A 64 -15.38 1.40 -10.97
C ALA A 64 -14.91 1.05 -9.55
N GLU A 65 -13.66 0.59 -9.42
CA GLU A 65 -13.26 -0.07 -8.18
C GLU A 65 -13.16 1.04 -7.16
N LEU A 66 -14.04 0.98 -6.16
CA LEU A 66 -13.94 1.85 -5.00
C LEU A 66 -12.74 1.41 -4.17
N PRO A 67 -12.17 2.31 -3.36
CA PRO A 67 -11.19 1.90 -2.39
C PRO A 67 -11.69 0.75 -1.53
N PRO A 68 -10.80 -0.19 -1.12
CA PRO A 68 -11.06 -1.03 0.01
C PRO A 68 -11.61 -0.16 1.13
N ALA A 69 -12.70 -0.60 1.75
CA ALA A 69 -13.41 0.19 2.74
C ALA A 69 -12.49 0.68 3.87
N PHE A 70 -11.42 -0.08 4.18
CA PHE A 70 -10.44 0.35 5.17
C PHE A 70 -9.67 1.63 4.77
N CYS A 71 -9.45 1.90 3.48
CA CYS A 71 -8.83 3.15 3.02
C CYS A 71 -9.70 4.38 3.36
N LEU A 72 -10.99 4.17 3.65
CA LEU A 72 -11.92 5.22 4.07
C LEU A 72 -11.94 5.43 5.59
N GLU A 73 -11.28 4.55 6.36
CA GLU A 73 -11.20 4.69 7.81
C GLU A 73 -10.27 5.84 8.22
N PRO A 74 -10.56 6.57 9.31
CA PRO A 74 -9.63 7.58 9.86
C PRO A 74 -8.35 6.92 10.41
N PRO A 75 -7.27 7.69 10.60
CA PRO A 75 -6.05 7.19 11.24
C PRO A 75 -6.34 6.76 12.68
N TYR A 76 -5.73 5.66 13.12
CA TYR A 76 -5.94 5.09 14.46
C TYR A 76 -4.62 4.94 15.21
N THR A 77 -4.43 5.78 16.23
CA THR A 77 -3.23 5.75 17.08
C THR A 77 -3.15 4.48 17.94
N GLY A 78 -4.28 3.93 18.37
CA GLY A 78 -4.30 2.77 19.29
C GLY A 78 -3.98 3.12 20.75
N PRO A 79 -4.06 2.13 21.65
CA PRO A 79 -3.92 2.36 23.10
C PRO A 79 -2.47 2.44 23.59
N CYS A 80 -1.50 1.97 22.82
CA CYS A 80 -0.08 2.04 23.17
C CYS A 80 0.49 3.47 23.01
N LYS A 81 1.62 3.74 23.68
CA LYS A 81 2.20 5.10 23.82
C LYS A 81 3.54 5.29 23.11
N ALA A 82 3.90 4.42 22.16
CA ALA A 82 5.06 4.66 21.30
C ALA A 82 4.78 5.83 20.34
N ARG A 83 5.84 6.42 19.79
CA ARG A 83 5.73 7.49 18.79
C ARG A 83 6.29 6.99 17.46
N MET A 84 5.46 6.31 16.68
CA MET A 84 5.85 5.79 15.37
C MET A 84 5.17 6.60 14.27
N ILE A 85 5.95 7.17 13.35
CA ILE A 85 5.38 7.84 12.17
C ILE A 85 4.94 6.76 11.18
N LYS A 86 3.69 6.86 10.75
CA LYS A 86 3.05 5.96 9.78
C LYS A 86 2.26 6.79 8.80
N TYR A 87 1.87 6.19 7.68
CA TYR A 87 1.04 6.81 6.67
C TYR A 87 -0.38 6.24 6.70
N PHE A 88 -1.38 7.08 6.50
CA PHE A 88 -2.77 6.68 6.26
C PHE A 88 -3.30 7.42 5.03
N TYR A 89 -4.27 6.83 4.34
CA TYR A 89 -4.94 7.48 3.23
C TYR A 89 -6.02 8.43 3.75
N ASN A 90 -5.91 9.71 3.41
CA ASN A 90 -6.91 10.73 3.70
C ASN A 90 -7.77 10.96 2.44
N ILE A 91 -9.04 10.56 2.53
CA ILE A 91 -9.99 10.66 1.42
C ILE A 91 -10.33 12.11 1.03
N ARG A 92 -10.17 13.06 1.95
CA ARG A 92 -10.52 14.47 1.71
C ARG A 92 -9.47 15.17 0.86
N SER A 93 -8.20 14.96 1.20
CA SER A 93 -7.05 15.44 0.41
C SER A 93 -6.73 14.51 -0.76
N ARG A 94 -7.30 13.30 -0.78
CA ARG A 94 -7.02 12.23 -1.76
C ARG A 94 -5.53 11.84 -1.78
N SER A 95 -4.85 11.96 -0.65
CA SER A 95 -3.42 11.68 -0.51
C SER A 95 -3.12 10.88 0.76
N CYS A 96 -1.95 10.27 0.79
CA CYS A 96 -1.42 9.65 2.00
C CYS A 96 -0.74 10.70 2.87
N GLU A 97 -1.09 10.72 4.15
CA GLU A 97 -0.62 11.68 5.14
C GLU A 97 0.02 10.95 6.33
N GLU A 98 0.96 11.61 6.99
CA GLU A 98 1.60 11.08 8.19
C GLU A 98 0.68 11.18 9.42
N PHE A 99 0.76 10.19 10.31
CA PHE A 99 0.16 10.24 11.64
C PHE A 99 1.03 9.49 12.67
N ILE A 100 0.75 9.73 13.95
CA ILE A 100 1.41 9.02 15.05
C ILE A 100 0.63 7.76 15.39
N TYR A 101 1.28 6.62 15.21
CA TYR A 101 0.82 5.31 15.67
C TYR A 101 1.48 4.95 17.00
N GLY A 102 0.64 4.48 17.93
CA GLY A 102 1.00 4.13 19.31
C GLY A 102 1.78 2.84 19.45
N GLY A 103 1.87 2.02 18.40
CA GLY A 103 2.68 0.79 18.37
C GLY A 103 1.91 -0.52 18.55
N CYS A 104 0.60 -0.49 18.83
CA CYS A 104 -0.24 -1.69 18.89
C CYS A 104 -1.65 -1.47 18.33
N GLU A 105 -2.31 -2.57 17.96
CA GLU A 105 -3.67 -2.58 17.39
C GLU A 105 -3.83 -1.76 16.11
N ALA A 106 -2.84 -1.81 15.21
CA ALA A 106 -2.94 -1.16 13.91
C ALA A 106 -4.21 -1.59 13.16
N LYS A 107 -4.97 -0.60 12.68
CA LYS A 107 -5.98 -0.79 11.64
C LYS A 107 -5.30 -0.92 10.28
N LYS A 108 -6.07 -1.31 9.26
CA LYS A 108 -5.53 -1.54 7.89
C LYS A 108 -5.12 -0.25 7.18
N ASN A 109 -5.71 0.91 7.54
CA ASN A 109 -5.25 2.22 7.05
C ASN A 109 -4.01 2.71 7.85
N ASN A 110 -2.94 1.93 7.80
CA ASN A 110 -1.68 2.18 8.50
C ASN A 110 -0.54 1.54 7.71
N PHE A 111 0.30 2.37 7.12
CA PHE A 111 1.38 1.96 6.22
C PHE A 111 2.73 2.47 6.73
N GLU A 112 3.79 1.70 6.49
CA GLU A 112 5.17 2.11 6.81
C GLU A 112 5.67 3.19 5.84
N ALA A 113 5.34 3.04 4.56
CA ALA A 113 5.81 3.89 3.48
C ALA A 113 4.64 4.61 2.79
N MET A 114 4.90 5.84 2.33
CA MET A 114 3.94 6.64 1.57
C MET A 114 3.55 5.94 0.27
N GLU A 115 4.50 5.31 -0.40
CA GLU A 115 4.33 4.61 -1.68
C GLU A 115 3.37 3.42 -1.52
N ASP A 116 3.49 2.67 -0.43
CA ASP A 116 2.59 1.54 -0.14
C ASP A 116 1.17 2.00 0.14
N CYS A 117 1.02 3.11 0.84
CA CYS A 117 -0.27 3.73 1.06
C CYS A 117 -0.89 4.18 -0.27
N MET A 118 -0.14 4.90 -1.12
CA MET A 118 -0.66 5.41 -2.40
C MET A 118 -0.95 4.29 -3.40
N ARG A 119 -0.12 3.24 -3.43
CA ARG A 119 -0.36 2.06 -4.27
C ARG A 119 -1.60 1.30 -3.82
N THR A 120 -1.81 1.19 -2.51
CA THR A 120 -2.94 0.43 -1.94
C THR A 120 -4.24 1.21 -1.97
N CYS A 121 -4.21 2.53 -1.73
CA CYS A 121 -5.38 3.37 -1.50
C CYS A 121 -5.50 4.57 -2.44
N GLY A 122 -4.62 4.75 -3.43
CA GLY A 122 -4.60 5.93 -4.30
C GLY A 122 -5.06 5.69 -5.75
N SER A 123 -5.43 4.46 -6.14
CA SER A 123 -5.73 4.10 -7.54
C SER A 123 -7.14 4.49 -8.02
N TRP A 124 -8.04 4.88 -7.13
CA TRP A 124 -9.46 5.23 -7.44
C TRP A 124 -9.63 6.65 -7.96
N ARG A 125 -8.52 7.36 -8.18
CA ARG A 125 -8.45 8.76 -8.62
C ARG A 125 -9.14 9.00 -9.95
N ASP A 126 -9.31 7.96 -10.76
CA ASP A 126 -9.92 8.06 -12.10
C ASP A 126 -11.45 8.05 -12.07
N PHE A 127 -12.07 7.69 -10.93
CA PHE A 127 -13.53 7.49 -10.84
C PHE A 127 -14.25 8.50 -9.95
N CYS A 128 -13.55 9.28 -9.13
CA CYS A 128 -14.16 10.41 -8.45
C CYS A 128 -14.09 11.62 -9.38
N GLY A 129 -15.14 11.76 -10.20
CA GLY A 129 -15.33 12.86 -11.14
C GLY A 129 -15.07 14.23 -10.53
N PRO A 130 -14.91 15.27 -11.37
CA PRO A 130 -14.57 16.61 -10.92
C PRO A 130 -15.50 17.01 -9.77
N VAL A 131 -14.90 17.44 -8.65
CA VAL A 131 -15.62 18.14 -7.60
C VAL A 131 -16.15 19.39 -8.29
N LEU A 132 -17.42 19.34 -8.71
CA LEU A 132 -18.11 20.52 -9.18
C LEU A 132 -18.02 21.54 -8.03
N PRO A 133 -17.42 22.72 -8.26
CA PRO A 133 -17.40 23.79 -7.27
C PRO A 133 -18.85 24.04 -6.83
N ARG A 134 -19.14 23.91 -5.53
CA ARG A 134 -20.47 24.21 -5.00
C ARG A 134 -20.71 25.71 -4.78
N ASP A 135 -19.80 26.57 -5.24
CA ASP A 135 -19.89 28.02 -5.07
C ASP A 135 -19.51 28.72 -6.39
N ALA A 136 -20.41 28.68 -7.37
CA ALA A 136 -20.41 29.55 -8.55
C ALA A 136 -21.86 29.79 -9.01
N GLU A 137 -22.69 30.28 -8.09
CA GLU A 137 -23.95 30.95 -8.38
C GLU A 137 -23.83 32.38 -7.85
N ASP A 138 -23.45 33.30 -8.74
CA ASP A 138 -23.91 34.70 -8.80
C ASP A 138 -23.70 35.21 -10.24
#